data_AF-A0A7Y4RH74-F1
#
_entry.id   AF-A0A7Y4RH74-F1
#
_cell.length_a   1.000
_cell.length_b   1.000
_cell.length_c   1.000
_cell.angle_alpha   90.00
_cell.angle_beta   90.00
_cell.angle_gamma   90.00
#
_symmetry.space_group_name_H-M   'P 1'
#
loop_
_entity.id
_entity.type
_entity.pdbx_description
1 polymer ?
#
loop_
_entity_poly.entity_id
_entity_poly.type
_entity_poly.pdbx_seq_one_letter_code
_entity_poly.pdbx_strand_id
1 'polypeptide(L)'
;MSKYKQLLWSDMPSETSKKLIDEIAHTLQLYTVALLKVFVDKRSGNKKITHIGSGTLVSIDNVYGILTAHHVIRELEYGEHLGLTIAREGQEHEFTIPKIDLHIIDIGIPETEKNGPDLSFVVIPALNVGTIKATKHFYPILPDQERMLSEDKPIVGIWCICGSPEEMTIEESSEVFNKVISFCNYCGIGGIPSYDEKEGWDYCEITVDYKQDSRIPQKFNGVSGGGLWQILIVSEPDNPYKIKDHILSGVVFWQSAKDGDSRNLRCHSRKSVYQKVIKAVQERNNK
;
A
#
# COMPACT_ATOMS: atom_id res chain seq x y z
N MET A 1 -30.49 -16.03 -2.64
CA MET A 1 -30.28 -15.73 -4.07
C MET A 1 -29.71 -14.33 -4.18
N SER A 2 -28.43 -14.19 -4.55
CA SER A 2 -27.77 -12.89 -4.70
C SER A 2 -28.42 -12.11 -5.83
N LYS A 3 -28.99 -10.93 -5.53
CA LYS A 3 -29.63 -10.00 -6.48
C LYS A 3 -28.63 -9.24 -7.37
N TYR A 4 -27.34 -9.52 -7.25
CA TYR A 4 -26.28 -8.75 -7.91
C TYR A 4 -25.60 -9.60 -8.97
N LYS A 5 -25.64 -9.12 -10.22
CA LYS A 5 -24.82 -9.65 -11.31
C LYS A 5 -23.40 -9.08 -11.15
N GLN A 6 -22.41 -9.96 -11.03
CA GLN A 6 -21.00 -9.57 -11.07
C GLN A 6 -20.64 -9.15 -12.50
N LEU A 7 -19.91 -8.04 -12.65
CA LEU A 7 -19.50 -7.48 -13.93
C LEU A 7 -18.01 -7.71 -14.14
N LEU A 8 -17.64 -8.13 -15.35
CA LEU A 8 -16.24 -8.22 -15.76
C LEU A 8 -15.76 -6.85 -16.24
N TRP A 9 -14.53 -6.50 -15.89
CA TRP A 9 -13.89 -5.24 -16.32
C TRP A 9 -13.88 -5.06 -17.84
N SER A 10 -13.71 -6.15 -18.59
CA SER A 10 -13.72 -6.18 -20.06
C SER A 10 -15.01 -5.66 -20.70
N ASP A 11 -16.10 -5.65 -19.93
CA ASP A 11 -17.43 -5.35 -20.45
C ASP A 11 -17.82 -3.87 -20.24
N MET A 12 -16.93 -3.07 -19.63
CA MET A 12 -17.19 -1.67 -19.27
C MET A 12 -16.81 -0.68 -20.39
N PRO A 13 -17.66 0.32 -20.71
CA PRO A 13 -17.30 1.39 -21.64
C PRO A 13 -16.10 2.20 -21.15
N SER A 14 -15.17 2.54 -22.05
CA SER A 14 -13.88 3.17 -21.73
C SER A 14 -13.98 4.46 -20.89
N GLU A 15 -14.96 5.32 -21.17
CA GLU A 15 -15.18 6.56 -20.41
C GLU A 15 -15.71 6.30 -19.00
N THR A 16 -16.53 5.26 -18.83
CA THR A 16 -17.03 4.84 -17.53
C THR A 16 -15.90 4.20 -16.71
N SER A 17 -15.07 3.39 -17.38
CA SER A 17 -13.85 2.84 -16.78
C SER A 17 -12.97 3.96 -16.24
N LYS A 18 -12.61 4.98 -17.02
CA LYS A 18 -11.74 6.07 -16.54
C LYS A 18 -12.24 6.75 -15.27
N LYS A 19 -13.51 7.18 -15.23
CA LYS A 19 -14.09 7.83 -14.05
C LYS A 19 -14.05 6.94 -12.82
N LEU A 20 -14.34 5.65 -13.00
CA LEU A 20 -14.27 4.67 -11.93
C LEU A 20 -12.83 4.45 -11.43
N ILE A 21 -11.84 4.42 -12.34
CA ILE A 21 -10.42 4.34 -11.96
C ILE A 21 -10.02 5.55 -11.12
N ASP A 22 -10.40 6.75 -11.56
CA ASP A 22 -10.08 7.98 -10.84
C ASP A 22 -10.73 8.00 -9.45
N GLU A 23 -11.98 7.54 -9.33
CA GLU A 23 -12.68 7.39 -8.04
C GLU A 23 -11.99 6.38 -7.11
N ILE A 24 -11.60 5.22 -7.65
CA ILE A 24 -10.85 4.20 -6.91
C ILE A 24 -9.52 4.76 -6.45
N ALA A 25 -8.73 5.35 -7.35
CA ALA A 25 -7.42 5.92 -7.03
C ALA A 25 -7.54 7.01 -5.96
N HIS A 26 -8.53 7.92 -6.10
CA HIS A 26 -8.79 8.98 -5.14
C HIS A 26 -9.21 8.45 -3.76
N THR A 27 -9.91 7.34 -3.70
CA THR A 27 -10.29 6.68 -2.44
C THR A 27 -9.10 6.00 -1.79
N LEU A 28 -8.35 5.21 -2.57
CA LEU A 28 -7.26 4.38 -2.04
C LEU A 28 -6.02 5.21 -1.64
N GLN A 29 -5.79 6.37 -2.26
CA GLN A 29 -4.71 7.29 -1.84
C GLN A 29 -4.89 7.82 -0.41
N LEU A 30 -6.11 7.80 0.15
CA LEU A 30 -6.36 8.22 1.52
C LEU A 30 -5.74 7.26 2.54
N TYR A 31 -5.55 6.00 2.16
CA TYR A 31 -4.90 4.98 3.00
C TYR A 31 -3.42 4.80 2.66
N THR A 32 -2.96 5.33 1.53
CA THR A 32 -1.60 5.11 1.03
C THR A 32 -0.66 6.24 1.43
N VAL A 33 0.55 5.90 1.84
CA VAL A 33 1.65 6.83 2.14
C VAL A 33 2.95 6.36 1.52
N ALA A 34 3.76 7.31 1.03
CA ALA A 34 5.18 7.09 0.76
C ALA A 34 5.95 7.22 2.07
N LEU A 35 6.93 6.34 2.25
CA LEU A 35 7.79 6.28 3.42
C LEU A 35 9.16 6.84 3.08
N LEU A 36 9.61 7.80 3.87
CA LEU A 36 10.84 8.53 3.62
C LEU A 36 11.80 8.35 4.78
N LYS A 37 13.05 8.00 4.47
CA LYS A 37 14.15 8.07 5.42
C LYS A 37 14.73 9.46 5.43
N VAL A 38 14.71 10.10 6.60
CA VAL A 38 15.29 11.43 6.81
C VAL A 38 16.50 11.32 7.73
N PHE A 39 17.63 11.86 7.31
CA PHE A 39 18.91 11.75 8.02
C PHE A 39 19.85 12.91 7.68
N VAL A 40 20.85 13.15 8.52
CA VAL A 40 21.95 14.07 8.21
C VAL A 40 23.08 13.32 7.52
N ASP A 41 23.43 13.73 6.30
CA ASP A 41 24.57 13.15 5.59
C ASP A 41 25.88 13.55 6.28
N LYS A 42 26.64 12.56 6.76
CA LYS A 42 27.86 12.78 7.55
C LYS A 42 28.98 13.52 6.79
N ARG A 43 28.97 13.51 5.46
CA ARG A 43 30.01 14.15 4.64
C ARG A 43 29.72 15.63 4.41
N SER A 44 28.46 15.96 4.14
CA SER A 44 28.01 17.31 3.80
C SER A 44 27.39 18.07 4.97
N GLY A 45 26.99 17.37 6.04
CA GLY A 45 26.22 17.95 7.15
C GLY A 45 24.77 18.32 6.77
N ASN A 46 24.35 18.03 5.54
CA ASN A 46 23.03 18.42 5.05
C ASN A 46 21.98 17.35 5.34
N LYS A 47 20.77 17.80 5.68
CA LYS A 47 19.59 16.94 5.75
C LYS A 47 19.33 16.32 4.37
N LYS A 48 19.20 15.00 4.34
CA LYS A 48 18.85 14.20 3.17
C LYS A 48 17.54 13.48 3.42
N ILE A 49 16.82 13.25 2.32
CA ILE A 49 15.57 12.52 2.28
C ILE A 49 15.72 11.47 1.19
N THR A 50 15.37 10.23 1.51
CA THR A 50 15.39 9.11 0.57
C THR A 50 14.06 8.38 0.66
N HIS A 51 13.46 8.11 -0.49
CA HIS A 51 12.28 7.26 -0.58
C HIS A 51 12.69 5.80 -0.33
N ILE A 52 12.07 5.16 0.66
CA ILE A 52 12.44 3.80 1.07
C ILE A 52 11.36 2.77 0.74
N GLY A 53 10.16 3.22 0.42
CA GLY A 53 9.03 2.35 0.11
C GLY A 53 7.69 3.04 0.34
N SER A 54 6.65 2.24 0.35
CA SER A 54 5.26 2.65 0.58
C SER A 54 4.70 1.99 1.84
N GLY A 55 3.54 2.45 2.26
CA GLY A 55 2.81 1.87 3.37
C GLY A 55 1.31 2.08 3.24
N THR A 56 0.55 1.22 3.91
CA THR A 56 -0.89 1.35 4.07
C THR A 56 -1.22 1.72 5.50
N LEU A 57 -1.95 2.81 5.70
CA LEU A 57 -2.46 3.25 6.99
C LEU A 57 -3.61 2.35 7.42
N VAL A 58 -3.44 1.64 8.54
CA VAL A 58 -4.40 0.68 9.05
C VAL A 58 -4.63 0.85 10.55
N SER A 59 -5.79 0.41 11.02
CA SER A 59 -6.11 0.36 12.44
C SER A 59 -6.53 -1.04 12.89
N ILE A 60 -5.98 -1.48 14.02
CA ILE A 60 -6.23 -2.77 14.64
C ILE A 60 -6.43 -2.51 16.14
N ASP A 61 -7.65 -2.71 16.65
CA ASP A 61 -8.00 -2.55 18.06
C ASP A 61 -7.56 -1.19 18.65
N ASN A 62 -7.93 -0.09 17.99
CA ASN A 62 -7.51 1.29 18.32
C ASN A 62 -6.01 1.59 18.23
N VAL A 63 -5.19 0.63 17.78
CA VAL A 63 -3.80 0.90 17.40
C VAL A 63 -3.74 1.33 15.95
N TYR A 64 -3.21 2.53 15.75
CA TYR A 64 -3.04 3.15 14.45
C TYR A 64 -1.60 2.99 14.00
N GLY A 65 -1.40 2.57 12.75
CA GLY A 65 -0.06 2.38 12.24
C GLY A 65 0.00 2.21 10.74
N ILE A 66 1.19 1.89 10.27
CA ILE A 66 1.50 1.68 8.87
C ILE A 66 1.84 0.20 8.71
N LEU A 67 1.04 -0.50 7.90
CA LEU A 67 1.38 -1.83 7.41
C LEU A 67 2.26 -1.67 6.17
N THR A 68 3.41 -2.33 6.16
CA THR A 68 4.42 -2.21 5.09
C THR A 68 5.27 -3.48 5.01
N ALA A 69 6.19 -3.53 4.05
CA ALA A 69 7.16 -4.61 3.95
C ALA A 69 8.26 -4.45 5.01
N HIS A 70 8.81 -5.55 5.50
CA HIS A 70 9.84 -5.51 6.54
C HIS A 70 11.13 -4.85 6.00
N HIS A 71 11.57 -5.20 4.79
CA HIS A 71 12.78 -4.60 4.22
C HIS A 71 12.68 -3.07 4.05
N VAL A 72 11.48 -2.52 3.84
CA VAL A 72 11.26 -1.07 3.75
C VAL A 72 11.61 -0.39 5.07
N ILE A 73 11.21 -0.96 6.19
CA ILE A 73 11.49 -0.38 7.52
C ILE A 73 12.93 -0.66 7.97
N ARG A 74 13.55 -1.75 7.50
CA ARG A 74 14.98 -1.99 7.71
C ARG A 74 15.85 -0.87 7.15
N GLU A 75 15.43 -0.20 6.09
CA GLU A 75 16.15 0.96 5.58
C GLU A 75 16.29 2.10 6.61
N LEU A 76 15.35 2.22 7.55
CA LEU A 76 15.41 3.21 8.65
C LEU A 76 16.47 2.88 9.71
N GLU A 77 17.15 1.73 9.66
CA GLU A 77 18.22 1.42 10.62
C GLU A 77 19.29 2.51 10.68
N TYR A 78 19.54 3.17 9.55
CA TYR A 78 20.51 4.25 9.41
C TYR A 78 19.87 5.66 9.35
N GLY A 79 18.55 5.74 9.53
CA GLY A 79 17.79 6.99 9.54
C GLY A 79 17.57 7.58 10.93
N GLU A 80 17.27 8.87 10.99
CA GLU A 80 16.92 9.56 12.24
C GLU A 80 15.41 9.72 12.39
N HIS A 81 14.70 9.96 11.28
CA HIS A 81 13.25 10.13 11.26
C HIS A 81 12.62 9.36 10.10
N LEU A 82 11.37 8.96 10.30
CA LEU A 82 10.46 8.49 9.26
C LEU A 82 9.60 9.67 8.79
N GLY A 83 9.74 10.07 7.53
CA GLY A 83 8.87 11.03 6.85
C GLY A 83 7.70 10.35 6.15
N LEU A 84 6.55 11.02 6.11
CA LEU A 84 5.32 10.50 5.48
C LEU A 84 4.70 11.52 4.52
N THR A 85 4.16 11.06 3.39
CA THR A 85 3.34 11.89 2.49
C THR A 85 1.89 11.95 2.98
N ILE A 86 1.60 12.96 3.81
CA ILE A 86 0.27 13.21 4.38
C ILE A 86 -0.38 14.50 3.87
N ALA A 87 0.24 15.27 2.99
CA ALA A 87 -0.40 16.43 2.38
C ALA A 87 -1.53 16.04 1.42
N ARG A 88 -2.41 17.01 1.15
CA ARG A 88 -3.33 16.94 0.00
C ARG A 88 -2.55 17.18 -1.28
N GLU A 89 -3.11 16.74 -2.40
CA GLU A 89 -2.52 16.95 -3.73
C GLU A 89 -2.19 18.43 -3.96
N GLY A 90 -0.97 18.70 -4.46
CA GLY A 90 -0.48 20.06 -4.73
C GLY A 90 -0.08 20.88 -3.50
N GLN A 91 -0.08 20.30 -2.28
CA GLN A 91 0.37 20.99 -1.08
C GLN A 91 1.77 20.51 -0.66
N GLU A 92 2.67 21.47 -0.44
CA GLU A 92 3.99 21.23 0.15
C GLU A 92 3.85 21.05 1.67
N HIS A 93 4.53 20.05 2.25
CA HIS A 93 4.55 19.83 3.70
C HIS A 93 5.84 19.19 4.17
N GLU A 94 6.11 19.31 5.46
CA GLU A 94 7.09 18.50 6.16
C GLU A 94 6.40 17.78 7.33
N PHE A 95 6.39 16.46 7.30
CA PHE A 95 5.92 15.63 8.41
C PHE A 95 6.88 14.48 8.65
N THR A 96 7.47 14.45 9.84
CA THR A 96 8.42 13.41 10.24
C THR A 96 8.15 12.95 11.66
N ILE A 97 8.45 11.69 11.94
CA ILE A 97 8.37 11.08 13.27
C ILE A 97 9.79 10.63 13.64
N PRO A 98 10.35 11.06 14.79
CA PRO A 98 11.64 10.59 15.26
C PRO A 98 11.64 9.07 15.37
N LYS A 99 12.70 8.42 14.88
CA LYS A 99 12.81 6.95 14.91
C LYS A 99 12.70 6.40 16.33
N ILE A 100 13.18 7.14 17.32
CA ILE A 100 13.11 6.75 18.73
C ILE A 100 11.67 6.63 19.26
N ASP A 101 10.73 7.33 18.63
CA ASP A 101 9.31 7.30 19.00
C ASP A 101 8.54 6.22 18.23
N LEU A 102 9.16 5.58 17.24
CA LEU A 102 8.53 4.51 16.45
C LEU A 102 8.57 3.20 17.24
N HIS A 103 7.42 2.56 17.33
CA HIS A 103 7.34 1.16 17.74
C HIS A 103 7.10 0.28 16.52
N ILE A 104 8.12 -0.52 16.17
CA ILE A 104 8.08 -1.44 15.03
C ILE A 104 7.75 -2.84 15.54
N ILE A 105 6.72 -3.45 14.96
CA ILE A 105 6.34 -4.83 15.19
C ILE A 105 6.76 -5.63 13.96
N ASP A 106 7.80 -6.43 14.11
CA ASP A 106 8.23 -7.39 13.10
C ASP A 106 7.25 -8.56 13.05
N ILE A 107 6.69 -8.83 11.87
CA ILE A 107 5.64 -9.84 11.67
C ILE A 107 6.21 -11.02 10.88
N GLY A 108 6.92 -10.70 9.80
CA GLY A 108 7.62 -11.64 8.94
C GLY A 108 8.97 -11.07 8.56
N ILE A 109 10.04 -11.79 8.91
CA ILE A 109 11.41 -11.43 8.53
C ILE A 109 11.85 -12.39 7.42
N PRO A 110 12.21 -11.89 6.24
CA PRO A 110 12.49 -12.75 5.11
C PRO A 110 13.90 -13.32 5.19
N GLU A 111 14.07 -14.61 4.90
CA GLU A 111 15.40 -15.18 4.62
C GLU A 111 15.91 -14.76 3.23
N THR A 112 14.98 -14.55 2.29
CA THR A 112 15.25 -14.09 0.91
C THR A 112 14.18 -13.11 0.48
N GLU A 113 14.54 -12.11 -0.33
CA GLU A 113 13.62 -11.04 -0.76
C GLU A 113 12.38 -11.54 -1.52
N LYS A 114 12.49 -12.64 -2.28
CA LYS A 114 11.38 -13.13 -3.12
C LYS A 114 10.37 -13.99 -2.33
N ASN A 115 10.86 -14.88 -1.47
CA ASN A 115 10.08 -16.01 -0.97
C ASN A 115 9.95 -16.04 0.56
N GLY A 116 10.40 -14.98 1.24
CA GLY A 116 10.32 -14.86 2.69
C GLY A 116 9.09 -14.07 3.13
N PRO A 117 8.63 -14.29 4.37
CA PRO A 117 7.65 -13.41 4.96
C PRO A 117 8.31 -12.03 5.16
N ASP A 118 7.66 -10.98 4.70
CA ASP A 118 8.28 -9.65 4.57
C ASP A 118 7.25 -8.59 4.93
N LEU A 119 6.88 -8.58 6.21
CA LEU A 119 5.83 -7.74 6.75
C LEU A 119 6.26 -7.12 8.07
N SER A 120 5.92 -5.86 8.24
CA SER A 120 6.09 -5.13 9.49
C SER A 120 4.95 -4.15 9.68
N PHE A 121 4.66 -3.86 10.94
CA PHE A 121 3.68 -2.85 11.34
C PHE A 121 4.37 -1.79 12.18
N VAL A 122 4.32 -0.54 11.71
CA VAL A 122 4.89 0.61 12.42
C VAL A 122 3.77 1.32 13.15
N VAL A 123 3.75 1.21 14.48
CA VAL A 123 2.79 1.93 15.31
C VAL A 123 3.10 3.42 15.23
N ILE A 124 2.07 4.21 14.95
CA ILE A 124 2.16 5.66 14.95
C ILE A 124 1.91 6.18 16.38
N PRO A 125 2.77 7.06 16.92
CA PRO A 125 2.56 7.65 18.23
C PRO A 125 1.21 8.38 18.31
N ALA A 126 0.51 8.25 19.43
CA ALA A 126 -0.84 8.80 19.61
C ALA A 126 -0.92 10.31 19.29
N LEU A 127 0.14 11.07 19.62
CA LEU A 127 0.25 12.50 19.34
C LEU A 127 0.25 12.85 17.84
N ASN A 128 0.65 11.90 16.98
CA ASN A 128 0.73 12.08 15.53
C ASN A 128 -0.53 11.61 14.79
N VAL A 129 -1.35 10.76 15.41
CA VAL A 129 -2.54 10.18 14.78
C VAL A 129 -3.53 11.25 14.32
N GLY A 130 -3.76 12.29 15.14
CA GLY A 130 -4.67 13.39 14.81
C GLY A 130 -4.22 14.17 13.56
N THR A 131 -2.92 14.43 13.43
CA THR A 131 -2.34 15.12 12.27
C THR A 131 -2.52 14.31 11.00
N ILE A 132 -2.27 13.00 11.05
CA ILE A 132 -2.46 12.11 9.88
C ILE A 132 -3.95 12.02 9.51
N LYS A 133 -4.85 11.90 10.49
CA LYS A 133 -6.31 11.86 10.27
C LYS A 133 -6.88 13.14 9.64
N ALA A 134 -6.16 14.25 9.66
CA ALA A 134 -6.62 15.49 9.03
C ALA A 134 -6.69 15.40 7.49
N THR A 135 -5.97 14.44 6.89
CA THR A 135 -5.82 14.31 5.44
C THR A 135 -5.86 12.86 4.93
N LYS A 136 -5.69 11.88 5.83
CA LYS A 136 -5.62 10.46 5.51
C LYS A 136 -6.57 9.65 6.39
N HIS A 137 -6.87 8.44 5.97
CA HIS A 137 -7.71 7.50 6.70
C HIS A 137 -6.90 6.26 7.12
N PHE A 138 -7.30 5.66 8.24
CA PHE A 138 -6.78 4.37 8.67
C PHE A 138 -7.82 3.30 8.35
N TYR A 139 -7.45 2.32 7.53
CA TYR A 139 -8.35 1.22 7.19
C TYR A 139 -8.56 0.30 8.40
N PRO A 140 -9.79 0.10 8.89
CA PRO A 140 -10.04 -0.80 10.02
C PRO A 140 -10.01 -2.26 9.55
N ILE A 141 -9.01 -3.03 9.99
CA ILE A 141 -8.83 -4.42 9.52
C ILE A 141 -9.75 -5.40 10.26
N LEU A 142 -9.95 -5.21 11.57
CA LEU A 142 -10.68 -6.17 12.41
C LEU A 142 -12.11 -6.49 11.94
N PRO A 143 -12.94 -5.51 11.52
CA PRO A 143 -14.30 -5.81 11.07
C PRO A 143 -14.38 -6.80 9.91
N ASP A 144 -13.32 -6.90 9.10
CA ASP A 144 -13.26 -7.77 7.93
C ASP A 144 -12.62 -9.13 8.20
N GLN A 145 -12.05 -9.36 9.39
CA GLN A 145 -11.23 -10.54 9.67
C GLN A 145 -11.97 -11.85 9.39
N GLU A 146 -13.17 -12.03 9.95
CA GLU A 146 -13.94 -13.27 9.76
C GLU A 146 -14.32 -13.48 8.29
N ARG A 147 -14.77 -12.42 7.61
CA ARG A 147 -15.11 -12.45 6.18
C ARG A 147 -13.90 -12.86 5.34
N MET A 148 -12.74 -12.28 5.61
CA MET A 148 -11.53 -12.50 4.83
C MET A 148 -10.87 -13.86 5.06
N LEU A 149 -11.09 -14.48 6.21
CA LEU A 149 -10.56 -15.81 6.53
C LEU A 149 -11.51 -16.96 6.19
N SER A 150 -12.79 -16.68 5.95
CA SER A 150 -13.82 -17.69 5.64
C SER A 150 -14.11 -17.87 4.15
N GLU A 151 -13.73 -16.90 3.31
CA GLU A 151 -13.96 -16.96 1.87
C GLU A 151 -12.88 -17.78 1.14
N ASP A 152 -13.22 -19.01 0.74
CA ASP A 152 -12.33 -19.91 -0.01
C ASP A 152 -12.01 -19.44 -1.45
N LYS A 153 -12.75 -18.46 -1.98
CA LYS A 153 -12.59 -17.98 -3.35
C LYS A 153 -12.45 -16.46 -3.39
N PRO A 154 -11.58 -15.91 -4.25
CA PRO A 154 -11.48 -14.48 -4.46
C PRO A 154 -12.85 -13.93 -4.85
N ILE A 155 -13.33 -12.91 -4.13
CA ILE A 155 -14.54 -12.19 -4.55
C ILE A 155 -14.26 -11.63 -5.96
N VAL A 156 -15.22 -11.73 -6.88
CA VAL A 156 -15.05 -11.09 -8.19
C VAL A 156 -15.04 -9.57 -7.97
N GLY A 157 -13.98 -8.91 -8.44
CA GLY A 157 -13.76 -7.48 -8.27
C GLY A 157 -12.57 -6.99 -9.08
N ILE A 158 -12.32 -5.68 -9.02
CA ILE A 158 -11.12 -5.07 -9.61
C ILE A 158 -9.98 -5.20 -8.59
N TRP A 159 -8.81 -5.60 -9.05
CA TRP A 159 -7.61 -5.65 -8.23
C TRP A 159 -6.73 -4.44 -8.49
N CYS A 160 -6.29 -3.78 -7.43
CA CYS A 160 -5.50 -2.57 -7.50
C CYS A 160 -4.26 -2.67 -6.61
N ILE A 161 -3.12 -2.22 -7.10
CA ILE A 161 -1.92 -2.02 -6.30
C ILE A 161 -1.73 -0.52 -6.08
N CYS A 162 -1.62 -0.11 -4.82
CA CYS A 162 -1.41 1.28 -4.44
C CYS A 162 -0.07 1.48 -3.74
N GLY A 163 0.72 2.43 -4.23
CA GLY A 163 2.01 2.79 -3.65
C GLY A 163 2.66 3.94 -4.42
N SER A 164 3.91 4.23 -4.12
CA SER A 164 4.67 5.29 -4.78
C SER A 164 5.86 4.67 -5.53
N PRO A 165 5.87 4.65 -6.87
CA PRO A 165 7.03 4.23 -7.64
C PRO A 165 8.12 5.31 -7.53
N GLU A 166 9.33 4.90 -7.16
CA GLU A 166 10.49 5.79 -7.01
C GLU A 166 10.81 6.49 -8.33
N GLU A 167 10.73 5.79 -9.46
CA GLU A 167 11.02 6.38 -10.78
C GLU A 167 10.02 7.46 -11.22
N MET A 168 8.86 7.56 -10.55
CA MET A 168 7.87 8.60 -10.78
C MET A 168 7.98 9.75 -9.77
N THR A 169 9.05 9.76 -8.97
CA THR A 169 9.34 10.83 -8.02
C THR A 169 10.07 11.97 -8.74
N ILE A 170 9.63 13.21 -8.52
CA ILE A 170 10.20 14.41 -9.17
C ILE A 170 10.74 15.34 -8.09
N GLU A 171 11.96 15.85 -8.29
CA GLU A 171 12.48 16.96 -7.48
C GLU A 171 11.96 18.29 -8.05
N GLU A 172 11.35 19.10 -7.19
CA GLU A 172 10.75 20.38 -7.56
C GLU A 172 11.41 21.53 -6.81
N SER A 173 11.40 22.70 -7.43
CA SER A 173 11.76 23.96 -6.77
C SER A 173 10.61 24.46 -5.90
N SER A 174 10.93 25.01 -4.74
CA SER A 174 9.97 25.69 -3.87
C SER A 174 10.53 27.03 -3.41
N GLU A 175 9.63 27.99 -3.18
CA GLU A 175 9.97 29.28 -2.56
C GLU A 175 10.10 29.18 -1.04
N VAL A 176 9.53 28.13 -0.43
CA VAL A 176 9.43 27.95 1.02
C VAL A 176 10.44 26.92 1.53
N PHE A 177 10.65 25.84 0.77
CA PHE A 177 11.54 24.74 1.15
C PHE A 177 12.81 24.73 0.31
N ASN A 178 13.92 24.37 0.94
CA ASN A 178 15.20 24.18 0.25
C ASN A 178 15.18 23.02 -0.76
N LYS A 179 14.23 22.09 -0.62
CA LYS A 179 14.01 20.96 -1.52
C LYS A 179 12.58 20.45 -1.36
N VAL A 180 11.86 20.30 -2.48
CA VAL A 180 10.59 19.59 -2.52
C VAL A 180 10.75 18.33 -3.38
N ILE A 181 10.14 17.26 -2.91
CA ILE A 181 10.09 15.98 -3.62
C ILE A 181 8.62 15.64 -3.80
N SER A 182 8.18 15.61 -5.04
CA SER A 182 6.81 15.26 -5.43
C SER A 182 6.71 13.79 -5.78
N PHE A 183 5.70 13.14 -5.21
CA PHE A 183 5.47 11.71 -5.34
C PHE A 183 4.20 11.44 -6.13
N CYS A 184 4.27 10.49 -7.06
CA CYS A 184 3.08 9.92 -7.67
C CYS A 184 2.51 8.83 -6.75
N ASN A 185 1.29 9.02 -6.25
CA ASN A 185 0.51 7.92 -5.66
C ASN A 185 -0.06 7.08 -6.80
N TYR A 186 0.66 6.05 -7.17
CA TYR A 186 0.28 5.12 -8.23
C TYR A 186 -0.82 4.18 -7.74
N CYS A 187 -1.87 4.02 -8.54
CA CYS A 187 -2.92 3.02 -8.36
C CYS A 187 -3.04 2.21 -9.65
N GLY A 188 -2.28 1.11 -9.73
CA GLY A 188 -2.27 0.23 -10.89
C GLY A 188 -3.39 -0.81 -10.81
N ILE A 189 -4.18 -0.95 -11.87
CA ILE A 189 -5.21 -1.98 -11.95
C ILE A 189 -4.64 -3.22 -12.63
N GLY A 190 -4.85 -4.37 -12.00
CA GLY A 190 -4.35 -5.65 -12.45
C GLY A 190 -5.45 -6.69 -12.66
N GLY A 191 -5.07 -7.79 -13.30
CA GLY A 191 -5.90 -8.98 -13.42
C GLY A 191 -6.11 -9.70 -12.09
N ILE A 192 -6.92 -10.76 -12.12
CA ILE A 192 -7.12 -11.63 -10.96
C ILE A 192 -5.76 -12.24 -10.58
N PRO A 193 -5.33 -12.11 -9.31
CA PRO A 193 -4.04 -12.65 -8.90
C PRO A 193 -4.07 -14.17 -8.85
N SER A 194 -2.93 -14.80 -9.11
CA SER A 194 -2.69 -16.20 -8.75
C SER A 194 -2.31 -16.28 -7.27
N TYR A 195 -2.61 -17.40 -6.63
CA TYR A 195 -2.37 -17.60 -5.19
C TYR A 195 -1.48 -18.81 -4.94
N ASP A 196 -0.61 -18.69 -3.96
CA ASP A 196 0.12 -19.83 -3.39
C ASP A 196 0.22 -19.69 -1.85
N GLU A 197 0.58 -20.79 -1.18
CA GLU A 197 0.89 -20.79 0.25
C GLU A 197 2.24 -21.46 0.47
N LYS A 198 3.08 -20.87 1.33
CA LYS A 198 4.36 -21.43 1.73
C LYS A 198 4.62 -21.15 3.20
N GLU A 199 4.94 -22.21 3.96
CA GLU A 199 5.34 -22.12 5.38
C GLU A 199 4.32 -21.34 6.26
N GLY A 200 3.03 -21.48 5.95
CA GLY A 200 1.95 -20.83 6.68
C GLY A 200 1.76 -19.34 6.37
N TRP A 201 2.34 -18.86 5.27
CA TRP A 201 2.13 -17.53 4.67
C TRP A 201 1.49 -17.69 3.31
N ASP A 202 0.47 -16.89 3.03
CA ASP A 202 -0.18 -16.84 1.72
C ASP A 202 0.36 -15.69 0.88
N TYR A 203 0.58 -15.97 -0.39
CA TYR A 203 1.04 -14.98 -1.34
C TYR A 203 0.11 -14.95 -2.53
N CYS A 204 0.16 -13.83 -3.23
CA CYS A 204 -0.47 -13.72 -4.53
C CYS A 204 0.40 -12.93 -5.50
N GLU A 205 0.30 -13.27 -6.78
CA GLU A 205 1.04 -12.60 -7.85
C GLU A 205 0.09 -11.89 -8.81
N ILE A 206 0.41 -10.63 -9.11
CA ILE A 206 -0.25 -9.84 -10.13
C ILE A 206 0.73 -9.62 -11.27
N THR A 207 0.29 -10.00 -12.47
CA THR A 207 1.04 -9.72 -13.69
C THR A 207 0.66 -8.35 -14.24
N VAL A 208 1.67 -7.51 -14.37
CA VAL A 208 1.61 -6.22 -15.05
C VAL A 208 1.87 -6.46 -16.53
N ASP A 209 0.96 -6.01 -17.38
CA ASP A 209 1.07 -6.07 -18.85
C ASP A 209 1.36 -4.67 -19.41
N TYR A 210 2.60 -4.46 -19.85
CA TYR A 210 3.08 -3.18 -20.37
C TYR A 210 2.48 -2.80 -21.74
N LYS A 211 1.77 -3.71 -22.42
CA LYS A 211 1.09 -3.38 -23.69
C LYS A 211 -0.16 -2.54 -23.50
N GLN A 212 -0.72 -2.53 -22.29
CA GLN A 212 -2.01 -1.91 -22.02
C GLN A 212 -1.92 -0.39 -21.80
N ASP A 213 -0.82 0.08 -21.21
CA ASP A 213 -0.66 1.49 -20.87
C ASP A 213 0.82 1.89 -20.76
N SER A 214 1.23 2.89 -21.52
CA SER A 214 2.60 3.43 -21.50
C SER A 214 2.93 4.21 -20.22
N ARG A 215 1.92 4.53 -19.40
CA ARG A 215 2.07 5.23 -18.11
C ARG A 215 2.42 4.29 -16.97
N ILE A 216 2.47 2.97 -17.20
CA ILE A 216 2.88 2.00 -16.19
C ILE A 216 4.38 2.17 -15.89
N PRO A 217 4.79 2.20 -14.61
CA PRO A 217 6.19 2.32 -14.25
C PRO A 217 7.00 1.12 -14.76
N GLN A 218 8.16 1.38 -15.37
CA GLN A 218 9.13 0.38 -15.79
C GLN A 218 9.77 -0.34 -14.60
N LYS A 219 9.81 0.32 -13.42
CA LYS A 219 10.25 -0.25 -12.15
C LYS A 219 9.30 0.15 -11.02
N PHE A 220 8.93 -0.83 -10.21
CA PHE A 220 8.09 -0.65 -9.01
C PHE A 220 8.93 -0.54 -7.73
N ASN A 221 10.22 -0.18 -7.84
CA ASN A 221 11.00 0.27 -6.68
C ASN A 221 10.22 1.38 -5.96
N GLY A 222 10.18 1.37 -4.64
CA GLY A 222 9.34 2.29 -3.85
C GLY A 222 7.90 1.82 -3.59
N VAL A 223 7.35 0.89 -4.39
CA VAL A 223 5.97 0.39 -4.20
C VAL A 223 5.87 -0.64 -3.08
N SER A 224 6.96 -1.31 -2.72
CA SER A 224 7.01 -2.26 -1.60
C SER A 224 6.40 -1.67 -0.33
N GLY A 225 5.58 -2.44 0.36
CA GLY A 225 4.74 -2.04 1.49
C GLY A 225 3.40 -1.38 1.11
N GLY A 226 3.19 -1.10 -0.17
CA GLY A 226 1.92 -0.62 -0.72
C GLY A 226 0.81 -1.66 -0.61
N GLY A 227 -0.43 -1.17 -0.52
CA GLY A 227 -1.61 -2.01 -0.35
C GLY A 227 -2.01 -2.70 -1.66
N LEU A 228 -2.32 -3.99 -1.58
CA LEU A 228 -3.08 -4.70 -2.59
C LEU A 228 -4.57 -4.63 -2.21
N TRP A 229 -5.37 -4.03 -3.07
CA TRP A 229 -6.78 -3.78 -2.86
C TRP A 229 -7.65 -4.59 -3.81
N GLN A 230 -8.81 -5.00 -3.30
CA GLN A 230 -9.89 -5.57 -4.09
C GLN A 230 -11.10 -4.65 -4.00
N ILE A 231 -11.57 -4.16 -5.15
CA ILE A 231 -12.73 -3.28 -5.26
C ILE A 231 -13.94 -4.09 -5.70
N LEU A 232 -14.97 -4.10 -4.86
CA LEU A 232 -16.23 -4.77 -5.13
C LEU A 232 -17.16 -3.82 -5.86
N ILE A 233 -17.62 -4.24 -7.03
CA ILE A 233 -18.55 -3.48 -7.85
C ILE A 233 -19.88 -4.21 -7.91
N VAL A 234 -20.95 -3.45 -7.76
CA VAL A 234 -22.32 -3.94 -7.95
C VAL A 234 -23.02 -3.12 -9.02
N SER A 235 -23.94 -3.79 -9.71
CA SER A 235 -24.85 -3.16 -10.65
C SER A 235 -26.13 -2.75 -9.94
N GLU A 236 -26.45 -1.46 -9.99
CA GLU A 236 -27.73 -0.88 -9.57
C GLU A 236 -28.47 -0.30 -10.79
N PRO A 237 -29.83 -0.16 -10.75
CA PRO A 237 -30.62 0.30 -11.90
C PRO A 237 -30.14 1.63 -12.52
N ASP A 238 -29.68 2.57 -11.70
CA ASP A 238 -29.22 3.90 -12.13
C ASP A 238 -27.69 4.05 -12.18
N ASN A 239 -26.96 3.07 -11.62
CA ASN A 239 -25.50 3.04 -11.63
C ASN A 239 -25.01 1.59 -11.84
N PRO A 240 -24.72 1.19 -13.08
CA PRO A 240 -24.31 -0.18 -13.37
C PRO A 240 -22.94 -0.54 -12.77
N TYR A 241 -22.13 0.42 -12.32
CA TYR A 241 -20.76 0.21 -11.84
C TYR A 241 -20.49 0.91 -10.51
N LYS A 242 -21.36 0.70 -9.52
CA LYS A 242 -21.20 1.31 -8.20
C LYS A 242 -20.18 0.55 -7.37
N ILE A 243 -19.21 1.28 -6.80
CA ILE A 243 -18.31 0.74 -5.78
C ILE A 243 -19.14 0.42 -4.54
N LYS A 244 -19.15 -0.85 -4.17
CA LYS A 244 -19.79 -1.35 -2.95
C LYS A 244 -18.84 -1.33 -1.77
N ASP A 245 -17.59 -1.72 -2.00
CA ASP A 245 -16.60 -1.94 -0.94
C ASP A 245 -15.18 -1.90 -1.52
N HIS A 246 -14.20 -1.57 -0.68
CA HIS A 246 -12.77 -1.62 -0.98
C HIS A 246 -12.06 -2.39 0.12
N ILE A 247 -11.44 -3.52 -0.24
CA ILE A 247 -10.92 -4.49 0.71
C ILE A 247 -9.41 -4.53 0.59
N LEU A 248 -8.71 -4.22 1.67
CA LEU A 248 -7.26 -4.45 1.73
C LEU A 248 -7.02 -5.96 1.71
N SER A 249 -6.58 -6.50 0.57
CA SER A 249 -6.43 -7.93 0.34
C SER A 249 -4.98 -8.41 0.43
N GLY A 250 -4.02 -7.50 0.59
CA GLY A 250 -2.62 -7.85 0.70
C GLY A 250 -1.66 -6.66 0.79
N VAL A 251 -0.37 -6.96 0.74
CA VAL A 251 0.72 -5.98 0.76
C VAL A 251 1.77 -6.38 -0.26
N VAL A 252 2.12 -5.49 -1.19
CA VAL A 252 3.15 -5.73 -2.21
C VAL A 252 4.53 -5.68 -1.54
N PHE A 253 5.46 -6.57 -1.91
CA PHE A 253 6.81 -6.51 -1.35
C PHE A 253 7.92 -6.83 -2.36
N TRP A 254 7.60 -7.43 -3.50
CA TRP A 254 8.62 -7.82 -4.46
C TRP A 254 8.14 -7.70 -5.91
N GLN A 255 9.08 -7.51 -6.83
CA GLN A 255 8.85 -7.51 -8.26
C GLN A 255 9.83 -8.45 -8.97
N SER A 256 9.37 -9.13 -10.02
CA SER A 256 10.26 -9.92 -10.88
C SER A 256 11.09 -9.03 -11.81
N ALA A 257 12.12 -9.63 -12.42
CA ALA A 257 12.66 -9.09 -13.65
C ALA A 257 11.53 -8.99 -14.70
N LYS A 258 11.66 -8.02 -15.61
CA LYS A 258 10.76 -7.91 -16.77
C LYS A 258 11.06 -9.08 -17.72
N ASP A 259 10.02 -9.76 -18.17
CA ASP A 259 10.06 -10.80 -19.20
C ASP A 259 9.16 -10.37 -20.36
N GLY A 260 9.78 -9.98 -21.48
CA GLY A 260 9.08 -9.33 -22.59
C GLY A 260 8.33 -8.07 -22.15
N ASP A 261 7.01 -8.06 -22.35
CA ASP A 261 6.10 -6.98 -21.93
C ASP A 261 5.37 -7.29 -20.61
N SER A 262 5.91 -8.20 -19.80
CA SER A 262 5.28 -8.61 -18.55
C SER A 262 6.24 -8.54 -17.36
N ARG A 263 5.66 -8.31 -16.18
CA ARG A 263 6.35 -8.38 -14.90
C ARG A 263 5.38 -8.85 -13.83
N ASN A 264 5.85 -9.68 -12.91
CA ASN A 264 5.06 -10.09 -11.76
C ASN A 264 5.39 -9.23 -10.55
N LEU A 265 4.35 -8.80 -9.85
CA LEU A 265 4.42 -8.20 -8.52
C LEU A 265 3.91 -9.24 -7.52
N ARG A 266 4.71 -9.54 -6.50
CA ARG A 266 4.36 -10.50 -5.46
C ARG A 266 3.93 -9.75 -4.20
N CYS A 267 2.84 -10.25 -3.62
CA CYS A 267 2.19 -9.67 -2.46
C CYS A 267 2.00 -10.74 -1.38
N HIS A 268 2.04 -10.32 -0.12
CA HIS A 268 1.36 -11.04 0.96
C HIS A 268 -0.14 -10.94 0.76
N SER A 269 -0.90 -11.99 1.08
CA SER A 269 -2.35 -12.01 0.90
C SER A 269 -3.13 -12.02 2.23
N ARG A 270 -4.43 -12.33 2.17
CA ARG A 270 -5.41 -12.11 3.25
C ARG A 270 -5.07 -12.83 4.54
N LYS A 271 -4.60 -14.08 4.50
CA LYS A 271 -4.21 -14.82 5.71
C LYS A 271 -3.06 -14.10 6.41
N SER A 272 -2.07 -13.64 5.66
CA SER A 272 -0.94 -12.89 6.19
C SER A 272 -1.41 -11.59 6.84
N VAL A 273 -2.28 -10.83 6.18
CA VAL A 273 -2.83 -9.57 6.72
C VAL A 273 -3.79 -9.80 7.90
N TYR A 274 -4.86 -10.58 7.72
CA TYR A 274 -5.94 -10.70 8.69
C TYR A 274 -5.69 -11.73 9.80
N GLN A 275 -4.74 -12.65 9.62
CA GLN A 275 -4.36 -13.61 10.67
C GLN A 275 -3.05 -13.19 11.36
N LYS A 276 -1.96 -13.00 10.60
CA LYS A 276 -0.62 -12.80 11.19
C LYS A 276 -0.43 -11.39 11.73
N VAL A 277 -0.78 -10.36 10.97
CA VAL A 277 -0.64 -8.95 11.44
C VAL A 277 -1.51 -8.71 12.66
N ILE A 278 -2.80 -9.07 12.61
CA ILE A 278 -3.73 -8.86 13.73
C ILE A 278 -3.21 -9.53 15.00
N LYS A 279 -2.81 -10.81 14.89
CA LYS A 279 -2.25 -11.56 16.02
C LYS A 279 -1.01 -10.87 16.61
N ALA A 280 -0.06 -10.48 15.75
CA ALA A 280 1.18 -9.83 16.21
C ALA A 280 0.93 -8.50 16.93
N VAL A 281 0.00 -7.68 16.43
CA VAL A 281 -0.35 -6.40 17.07
C VAL A 281 -1.05 -6.62 18.42
N GLN A 282 -2.00 -7.55 18.49
CA GLN A 282 -2.71 -7.87 19.73
C GLN A 282 -1.78 -8.47 20.80
N GLU A 283 -0.88 -9.37 20.43
CA GLU A 283 0.09 -9.96 21.35
C GLU A 283 1.08 -8.94 21.91
N ARG A 284 1.34 -7.86 21.17
CA ARG A 284 2.23 -6.78 21.61
C ARG A 284 1.54 -5.75 22.49
N ASN A 285 0.27 -5.44 22.24
CA ASN A 285 -0.53 -4.52 23.07
C ASN A 285 -0.85 -5.08 24.46
N ASN A 286 -0.90 -6.40 24.60
CA ASN A 286 -1.16 -7.08 25.86
C ASN A 286 0.08 -7.24 26.76
N LYS A 287 1.24 -6.69 26.36
CA LYS A 287 2.51 -6.73 27.11
C LYS A 287 2.92 -5.33 27.54
#